data_AF-A0A2W4L4A4-F1
#
_entry.id   AF-A0A2W4L4A4-F1
#
_cell.length_a   1.000
_cell.length_b   1.000
_cell.length_c   1.000
_cell.angle_alpha   90.00
_cell.angle_beta   90.00
_cell.angle_gamma   90.00
#
_symmetry.space_group_name_H-M   'P 1'
#
loop_
_entity.id
_entity.type
_entity.pdbx_description
1 polymer ?
#
loop_
_entity_poly.entity_id
_entity_poly.type
_entity_poly.pdbx_seq_one_letter_code
_entity_poly.pdbx_strand_id
1 'polypeptide(L)' 'ARPFNGRPSCSIQFFNGQGGAMFKVFVRRDKERNLLPDQVQRFEELRRRYAEPAVAG' A
#
# COMPACT_ATOMS: atom_id res chain seq x y z
N ALA A 1 -3.07 6.30 2.80
CA ALA A 1 -1.86 5.87 3.54
C ALA A 1 -2.04 6.19 5.03
N ARG A 2 -1.69 5.28 5.95
CA ARG A 2 -1.60 5.61 7.39
C ARG A 2 -0.15 5.98 7.74
N PRO A 3 0.08 7.01 8.58
CA PRO A 3 1.42 7.31 9.07
C PRO A 3 1.92 6.18 9.98
N PHE A 4 3.17 5.74 9.78
CA PHE A 4 3.91 4.82 10.64
C PHE A 4 5.05 5.61 11.28
N ASN A 5 5.05 5.75 12.62
CA ASN A 5 5.99 6.60 13.37
C ASN A 5 6.05 8.06 12.86
N GLY A 6 4.89 8.65 12.54
CA GLY A 6 4.79 10.02 12.05
C GLY A 6 5.21 10.22 10.58
N ARG A 7 5.59 9.15 9.86
CA ARG A 7 5.98 9.22 8.44
C ARG A 7 4.99 8.46 7.56
N PRO A 8 4.67 8.95 6.35
CA PRO A 8 3.77 8.25 5.44
C PRO A 8 4.34 6.88 5.07
N SER A 9 3.48 5.86 5.05
CA SER A 9 3.81 4.49 4.62
C SER A 9 2.77 3.99 3.62
N CYS A 10 3.25 3.39 2.53
CA CYS A 10 2.43 2.75 1.51
C CYS A 10 2.78 1.24 1.47
N SER A 11 1.78 0.40 1.72
CA SER A 11 1.96 -1.05 1.68
C SER A 11 0.71 -1.76 1.16
N ILE A 12 0.92 -2.90 0.51
CA ILE A 12 -0.12 -3.85 0.15
C ILE A 12 -0.02 -5.01 1.15
N GLN A 13 -1.13 -5.35 1.79
CA GLN A 13 -1.20 -6.41 2.81
C GLN A 13 -1.99 -7.59 2.26
N PHE A 14 -1.40 -8.78 2.33
CA PHE A 14 -2.04 -10.03 1.92
C PHE A 14 -2.48 -10.79 3.16
N PHE A 15 -3.77 -11.08 3.26
CA PHE A 15 -4.37 -11.78 4.40
C PHE A 15 -4.76 -13.21 4.01
N ASN A 16 -4.70 -14.13 4.96
CA ASN A 16 -5.24 -15.48 4.80
C ASN A 16 -6.77 -15.46 4.95
N GLY A 17 -7.42 -16.62 4.74
CA GLY A 17 -8.87 -16.75 4.87
C GLY A 17 -9.44 -16.49 6.28
N GLN A 18 -8.58 -16.38 7.30
CA GLN A 18 -8.95 -16.05 8.68
C GLN A 18 -8.68 -14.56 9.01
N GLY A 19 -8.26 -13.75 8.04
CA GLY A 19 -7.94 -12.34 8.25
C GLY A 19 -6.55 -12.08 8.87
N GLY A 20 -5.72 -13.11 9.03
CA GLY A 20 -4.34 -12.98 9.48
C GLY A 20 -3.42 -12.51 8.36
N ALA A 21 -2.55 -11.53 8.63
CA ALA A 21 -1.61 -11.03 7.62
C ALA A 21 -0.53 -12.10 7.32
N MET A 22 -0.44 -12.53 6.07
CA MET A 22 0.58 -13.49 5.60
C MET A 22 1.88 -12.76 5.28
N PHE A 23 1.81 -11.73 4.44
CA PHE A 23 2.95 -10.89 4.09
C PHE A 23 2.53 -9.50 3.64
N LYS A 24 3.50 -8.58 3.58
CA LYS A 24 3.29 -7.19 3.19
C LYS A 24 4.36 -6.77 2.20
N VAL A 25 3.95 -6.03 1.17
CA VAL A 25 4.86 -5.39 0.21
C VAL A 25 4.86 -3.90 0.51
N PHE A 26 6.03 -3.33 0.76
CA PHE A 26 6.20 -1.91 1.07
C PHE A 26 6.80 -1.15 -0.11
N VAL A 27 6.30 0.06 -0.35
CA VAL A 27 6.98 1.03 -1.21
C VAL A 27 8.35 1.35 -0.61
N ARG A 28 9.38 1.32 -1.46
CA ARG A 28 10.76 1.53 -1.03
C ARG A 28 11.00 2.98 -0.63
N ARG A 29 12.07 3.19 0.15
CA ARG A 29 12.61 4.51 0.45
C ARG A 29 13.98 4.71 -0.18
N ASP A 30 14.29 5.96 -0.49
CA ASP A 30 15.63 6.39 -0.85
C ASP A 30 16.56 6.48 0.38
N LYS A 31 17.78 6.99 0.16
CA LYS A 31 18.79 7.18 1.20
C LYS A 31 18.39 8.21 2.26
N GLU A 32 17.60 9.21 1.89
CA GLU A 32 17.07 10.24 2.79
C GLU A 32 15.83 9.77 3.57
N ARG A 33 15.41 8.52 3.31
CA ARG A 33 14.23 7.89 3.89
C ARG A 33 12.93 8.54 3.40
N ASN A 34 12.89 9.09 2.20
CA ASN A 34 11.64 9.48 1.53
C ASN A 34 11.09 8.31 0.71
N LEU A 35 9.77 8.23 0.52
CA LEU A 35 9.18 7.21 -0.36
C LEU A 35 9.58 7.50 -1.81
N LEU A 36 9.90 6.46 -2.59
CA LEU A 36 10.23 6.63 -4.00
C LEU A 36 8.99 7.14 -4.79
N PRO A 37 9.04 8.34 -5.40
CA PRO A 37 7.86 8.97 -6.02
C PRO A 37 7.18 8.08 -7.08
N ASP A 38 7.96 7.48 -7.98
CA ASP A 38 7.42 6.63 -9.05
C ASP A 38 6.68 5.40 -8.52
N GLN A 39 7.16 4.83 -7.40
CA GLN A 39 6.49 3.70 -6.76
C GLN A 39 5.22 4.15 -6.02
N VAL A 40 5.23 5.34 -5.41
CA VAL A 40 4.03 5.93 -4.80
C VAL A 40 2.96 6.17 -5.85
N GLN A 41 3.32 6.70 -7.02
CA GLN A 41 2.38 6.92 -8.12
C GLN A 41 1.70 5.61 -8.54
N ARG A 42 2.49 4.55 -8.82
CA ARG A 42 1.96 3.23 -9.19
C ARG A 42 1.08 2.62 -8.09
N PHE A 43 1.46 2.80 -6.83
CA PHE A 43 0.66 2.35 -5.69
C PHE A 43 -0.70 3.07 -5.63
N GLU A 44 -0.75 4.39 -5.82
CA GLU A 44 -1.99 5.17 -5.80
C GLU A 44 -2.87 4.91 -7.04
N GLU A 45 -2.27 4.65 -8.20
CA GLU A 45 -3.00 4.17 -9.39
C GLU A 45 -3.65 2.80 -9.14
N LEU A 46 -2.90 1.84 -8.58
CA LEU A 46 -3.45 0.54 -8.18
C LEU A 46 -4.56 0.71 -7.15
N ARG A 47 -4.34 1.53 -6.11
CA ARG A 47 -5.34 1.79 -5.08
C ARG A 47 -6.62 2.35 -5.68
N ARG A 48 -6.53 3.33 -6.59
CA ARG A 48 -7.69 3.90 -7.30
C ARG A 48 -8.45 2.84 -8.10
N ARG A 49 -7.74 1.97 -8.81
CA ARG A 49 -8.34 0.86 -9.58
C ARG A 49 -9.20 -0.08 -8.71
N TYR A 50 -8.81 -0.30 -7.46
CA TYR A 50 -9.52 -1.18 -6.52
C TYR A 50 -10.34 -0.42 -5.46
N ALA A 51 -10.41 0.92 -5.54
CA ALA A 51 -11.21 1.75 -4.63
C ALA A 51 -12.66 1.92 -5.11
N GLU A 52 -12.94 1.59 -6.37
CA GLU A 52 -14.31 1.34 -6.83
C GLU A 52 -14.89 0.17 -6.01
N PRO A 53 -16.13 0.26 -5.50
CA PRO A 53 -16.76 -0.91 -4.91
C PRO A 53 -16.75 -2.01 -5.96
N ALA A 54 -16.27 -3.20 -5.57
CA ALA A 54 -16.55 -4.39 -6.37
C ALA A 54 -18.07 -4.37 -6.58
N VAL A 55 -18.52 -4.18 -7.82
CA VAL A 55 -19.92 -4.39 -8.18
C VAL A 55 -20.22 -5.77 -7.64
N ALA A 56 -21.13 -5.84 -6.65
CA ALA A 56 -21.59 -7.08 -6.09
C ALA A 56 -22.29 -7.82 -7.23
N GLY A 57 -21.53 -8.71 -7.89
CA GLY A 57 -22.04 -9.70 -8.83
C GLY A 57 -22.41 -10.96 -8.09
#